data_AF-A0A1C4E4Z5-F1
#
_entry.id   AF-A0A1C4E4Z5-F1
#
_cell.length_a   1.000
_cell.length_b   1.000
_cell.length_c   1.000
_cell.angle_alpha   90.00
_cell.angle_beta   90.00
_cell.angle_gamma   90.00
#
_symmetry.space_group_name_H-M   'P 1'
#
loop_
_entity.id
_entity.type
_entity.pdbx_description
1 polymer ?
#
loop_
_entity_poly.entity_id
_entity_poly.type
_entity_poly.pdbx_seq_one_letter_code
_entity_poly.pdbx_strand_id
1 'polypeptide(L)'
;MYNFLNPLLPFFDSNKLIRAGVPIGWEVADKTGAGSYGTRNDIAIIWPPNKKPIVLAILSNHDKEDAEYDDKLIAGTTKVVLDTLKITNKN
;
A
#
# COMPACT_ATOMS: atom_id res chain seq x y z
N MET A 1 -7.97 -21.34 -11.01
CA MET A 1 -8.38 -20.12 -10.27
C MET A 1 -7.64 -18.96 -10.93
N TYR A 2 -8.34 -18.14 -11.72
CA TYR A 2 -7.74 -17.10 -12.55
C TYR A 2 -7.52 -15.83 -11.73
N ASN A 3 -6.26 -15.36 -11.67
CA ASN A 3 -5.89 -14.07 -11.07
C ASN A 3 -6.44 -12.93 -11.94
N PHE A 4 -7.45 -12.24 -11.45
CA PHE A 4 -8.10 -11.11 -12.16
C PHE A 4 -7.26 -9.82 -12.20
N LEU A 5 -6.00 -9.83 -11.77
CA LEU A 5 -5.21 -8.61 -11.56
C LEU A 5 -3.73 -8.77 -11.98
N ASN A 6 -3.46 -9.28 -13.19
CA ASN A 6 -2.16 -9.09 -13.81
C ASN A 6 -2.22 -7.81 -14.67
N PRO A 7 -1.49 -6.72 -14.35
CA PRO A 7 -1.54 -5.51 -15.15
C PRO A 7 -0.66 -5.68 -16.40
N LEU A 8 -1.28 -5.68 -17.57
CA LEU A 8 -0.62 -5.58 -18.88
C LEU A 8 -0.19 -4.13 -19.22
N LEU A 9 -0.02 -3.26 -18.23
CA LEU A 9 0.41 -1.87 -18.44
C LEU A 9 1.37 -1.41 -17.32
N PRO A 10 2.50 -0.76 -17.65
CA PRO A 10 3.49 -0.27 -16.68
C PRO A 10 3.00 0.93 -15.83
N PHE A 11 1.75 1.36 -16.00
CA PHE A 11 1.24 2.59 -15.38
C PHE A 11 0.63 2.42 -13.98
N PHE A 12 0.44 1.18 -13.50
CA PHE A 12 -0.17 0.93 -12.18
C PHE A 12 0.47 -0.29 -11.48
N ASP A 13 1.72 -0.15 -11.07
CA ASP A 13 2.41 -1.16 -10.26
C ASP A 13 2.11 -0.95 -8.76
N SER A 14 1.17 -1.72 -8.22
CA SER A 14 0.84 -1.65 -6.79
C SER A 14 1.88 -2.30 -5.87
N ASN A 15 2.85 -3.05 -6.43
CA ASN A 15 3.85 -3.73 -5.63
C ASN A 15 4.77 -2.78 -4.85
N LYS A 16 4.76 -1.49 -5.20
CA LYS A 16 5.59 -0.44 -4.59
C LYS A 16 4.92 0.32 -3.44
N LEU A 17 3.61 0.13 -3.20
CA LEU A 17 2.83 0.92 -2.24
C LEU A 17 2.57 0.14 -0.94
N ILE A 18 1.31 -0.09 -0.54
CA ILE A 18 1.01 -0.81 0.71
C ILE A 18 1.70 -2.17 0.71
N ARG A 19 1.64 -2.89 -0.42
CA ARG A 19 2.26 -4.21 -0.57
C ARG A 19 3.76 -4.22 -0.25
N ALA A 20 4.50 -3.16 -0.54
CA ALA A 20 5.93 -3.05 -0.23
C ALA A 20 6.23 -2.83 1.27
N GLY A 21 5.25 -2.34 2.03
CA GLY A 21 5.37 -2.16 3.47
C GLY A 21 4.89 -3.35 4.30
N VAL A 22 4.21 -4.33 3.66
CA VAL A 22 3.70 -5.52 4.32
C VAL A 22 4.78 -6.61 4.38
N PRO A 23 4.93 -7.37 5.48
CA PRO A 23 5.83 -8.51 5.55
C PRO A 23 5.59 -9.53 4.43
N ILE A 24 6.67 -10.11 3.91
CA ILE A 24 6.62 -11.12 2.84
C ILE A 24 5.73 -12.29 3.27
N GLY A 25 4.89 -12.76 2.35
CA GLY A 25 4.02 -13.93 2.55
C GLY A 25 2.63 -13.61 3.10
N TRP A 26 2.34 -12.35 3.45
CA TRP A 26 0.98 -11.94 3.76
C TRP A 26 0.21 -11.65 2.48
N GLU A 27 -1.07 -12.03 2.46
CA GLU A 27 -1.95 -11.70 1.35
C GLU A 27 -2.40 -10.25 1.45
N VAL A 28 -2.44 -9.56 0.30
CA VAL A 28 -2.86 -8.17 0.19
C VAL A 28 -3.71 -8.02 -1.06
N ALA A 29 -4.88 -7.42 -0.93
CA ALA A 29 -5.72 -6.97 -2.03
C ALA A 29 -5.83 -5.46 -1.92
N ASP A 30 -5.40 -4.74 -2.97
CA ASP A 30 -5.26 -3.29 -2.93
C ASP A 30 -5.78 -2.61 -4.20
N LYS A 31 -5.99 -1.30 -4.10
CA LYS A 31 -6.25 -0.44 -5.24
C LYS A 31 -5.54 0.90 -5.08
N THR A 32 -4.65 1.17 -6.04
CA THR A 32 -3.88 2.41 -6.11
C THR A 32 -4.67 3.57 -6.72
N GLY A 33 -4.31 4.80 -6.34
CA GLY A 33 -4.73 6.05 -6.96
C GLY A 33 -3.55 7.01 -7.13
N ALA A 34 -3.56 7.76 -8.23
CA ALA A 34 -2.62 8.85 -8.48
C ALA A 34 -3.36 10.04 -9.13
N GLY A 35 -2.86 11.25 -8.92
CA GLY A 35 -3.42 12.47 -9.51
C GLY A 35 -2.50 13.67 -9.36
N SER A 36 -2.99 14.85 -9.73
CA SER A 36 -2.30 16.13 -9.53
C SER A 36 -1.94 16.35 -8.06
N TYR A 37 -1.10 17.36 -7.79
CA TYR A 37 -0.63 17.66 -6.44
C TYR A 37 0.20 16.52 -5.82
N GLY A 38 0.92 15.77 -6.64
CA GLY A 38 1.63 14.56 -6.21
C GLY A 38 0.75 13.57 -5.44
N THR A 39 -0.55 13.54 -5.75
CA THR A 39 -1.50 12.70 -5.02
C THR A 39 -1.12 11.25 -5.20
N ARG A 40 -0.96 10.53 -4.08
CA ARG A 40 -0.66 9.10 -4.08
C ARG A 40 -1.43 8.40 -2.98
N ASN A 41 -2.34 7.54 -3.41
CA ASN A 41 -3.26 6.85 -2.53
C ASN A 41 -3.16 5.35 -2.74
N ASP A 42 -3.41 4.61 -1.68
CA ASP A 42 -3.59 3.17 -1.73
C ASP A 42 -4.57 2.73 -0.65
N ILE A 43 -5.50 1.86 -1.00
CA ILE A 43 -6.45 1.25 -0.08
C ILE A 43 -6.31 -0.26 -0.18
N ALA A 44 -6.23 -0.94 0.96
CA ALA A 44 -5.97 -2.37 0.98
C ALA A 44 -6.73 -3.10 2.09
N ILE A 45 -7.00 -4.37 1.81
CA ILE A 45 -7.22 -5.40 2.83
C ILE A 45 -5.93 -6.22 2.93
N ILE A 46 -5.42 -6.35 4.15
CA ILE A 46 -4.20 -7.07 4.49
C ILE A 46 -4.59 -8.27 5.37
N TRP A 47 -4.11 -9.46 5.05
CA TRP A 47 -4.35 -10.68 5.81
C TRP A 47 -3.05 -11.19 6.45
N PRO A 48 -2.79 -10.83 7.72
CA PRO A 48 -1.71 -11.44 8.48
C PRO A 48 -2.04 -12.90 8.80
N PRO A 49 -1.05 -13.80 8.80
CA PRO A 49 -1.26 -15.19 9.17
C PRO A 49 -1.75 -15.29 10.61
N ASN A 50 -2.81 -16.09 10.83
CA ASN A 50 -3.40 -16.34 12.15
C ASN A 50 -3.89 -15.10 12.92
N LYS A 51 -4.11 -13.96 12.24
CA LYS A 51 -4.70 -12.76 12.84
C LYS A 51 -5.91 -12.31 12.02
N LYS A 52 -6.68 -11.36 12.56
CA LYS A 52 -7.82 -10.77 11.85
C LYS A 52 -7.32 -9.92 10.67
N PRO A 53 -8.09 -9.85 9.56
CA PRO A 53 -7.78 -8.95 8.45
C PRO A 53 -7.74 -7.49 8.90
N ILE A 54 -6.91 -6.69 8.23
CA ILE A 54 -6.73 -5.25 8.49
C ILE A 54 -7.20 -4.51 7.25
N VAL A 55 -8.03 -3.49 7.44
CA VAL A 55 -8.36 -2.52 6.39
C VAL A 55 -7.45 -1.30 6.60
N LEU A 56 -6.73 -0.91 5.56
CA LEU A 56 -5.82 0.23 5.60
C LEU A 56 -6.09 1.15 4.41
N ALA A 57 -6.20 2.45 4.68
CA ALA A 57 -6.27 3.48 3.66
C ALA A 57 -5.17 4.52 3.93
N ILE A 58 -4.33 4.77 2.94
CA ILE A 58 -3.29 5.81 2.99
C ILE A 58 -3.58 6.78 1.86
N LEU A 59 -3.75 8.05 2.22
CA LEU A 59 -3.97 9.14 1.28
C LEU A 59 -2.90 10.20 1.50
N SER A 60 -2.34 10.72 0.41
CA SER A 60 -1.31 11.76 0.47
C SER A 60 -1.41 12.72 -0.71
N ASN A 61 -0.97 13.94 -0.49
CA ASN A 61 -0.81 15.00 -1.49
C ASN A 61 0.31 15.97 -1.07
N HIS A 62 0.62 16.90 -1.96
CA HIS A 62 1.57 18.00 -1.80
C HIS A 62 0.89 19.34 -2.12
N ASP A 63 1.54 20.45 -1.77
CA ASP A 63 0.95 21.79 -1.94
C ASP A 63 1.00 22.31 -3.39
N LYS A 64 1.89 21.78 -4.23
CA LYS A 64 2.09 22.22 -5.61
C LYS A 64 1.41 21.27 -6.59
N GLU A 65 0.69 21.81 -7.56
CA GLU A 65 -0.06 21.03 -8.55
C GLU A 65 0.82 20.07 -9.37
N ASP A 66 2.04 20.50 -9.71
CA ASP A 66 3.03 19.77 -10.50
C ASP A 66 3.99 18.91 -9.65
N ALA A 67 3.73 18.76 -8.35
CA ALA A 67 4.54 17.90 -7.50
C ALA A 67 4.48 16.44 -7.96
N GLU A 68 5.63 15.76 -7.89
CA GLU A 68 5.71 14.32 -8.08
C GLU A 68 5.22 13.58 -6.85
N TYR A 69 4.65 12.39 -7.04
CA TYR A 69 4.28 11.50 -5.94
C TYR A 69 5.48 10.67 -5.44
N ASP A 70 5.40 10.19 -4.19
CA ASP A 70 6.40 9.30 -3.60
C ASP A 70 5.78 7.93 -3.19
N ASP A 71 6.13 6.87 -3.92
CA ASP A 71 5.72 5.50 -3.58
C ASP A 71 6.29 5.03 -2.22
N LYS A 72 7.50 5.48 -1.87
CA LYS A 72 8.18 5.09 -0.62
C LYS A 72 7.47 5.67 0.59
N LEU A 73 6.82 6.83 0.46
CA LEU A 73 5.97 7.41 1.50
C LEU A 73 4.85 6.44 1.89
N ILE A 74 4.18 5.83 0.92
CA ILE A 74 3.08 4.88 1.15
C ILE A 74 3.60 3.58 1.78
N ALA A 75 4.69 3.03 1.23
CA ALA A 75 5.33 1.82 1.77
C ALA A 75 5.85 2.02 3.21
N GLY A 76 6.48 3.17 3.48
CA GLY A 76 7.00 3.53 4.79
C GLY A 76 5.88 3.73 5.82
N THR A 77 4.81 4.42 5.42
CA THR A 77 3.63 4.62 6.28
C THR A 77 2.99 3.29 6.66
N THR A 78 2.88 2.35 5.72
CA THR A 78 2.38 1.00 6.00
C THR A 78 3.18 0.30 7.10
N LYS A 79 4.52 0.38 7.06
CA LYS A 79 5.39 -0.22 8.10
C LYS A 79 5.10 0.39 9.47
N VAL A 80 5.04 1.73 9.54
CA VAL A 80 4.73 2.45 10.79
C VAL A 80 3.38 2.02 11.36
N VAL A 81 2.36 1.88 10.51
CA VAL A 81 1.02 1.45 10.95
C VAL A 81 1.05 0.01 11.48
N LEU A 82 1.66 -0.93 10.75
CA LEU A 82 1.71 -2.33 11.17
C LEU A 82 2.48 -2.53 12.49
N ASP A 83 3.56 -1.77 12.69
CA ASP A 83 4.33 -1.76 13.93
C ASP A 83 3.51 -1.15 15.08
N THR A 84 2.77 -0.06 14.81
CA THR A 84 1.90 0.60 15.81
C THR A 84 0.77 -0.32 16.27
N LEU A 85 0.17 -1.07 15.33
CA LEU A 85 -0.85 -2.06 15.62
C LEU A 85 -0.30 -3.35 16.24
N LYS A 86 1.04 -3.46 16.42
CA LYS A 86 1.74 -4.64 16.97
C LYS A 86 1.39 -5.93 16.21
N ILE A 87 1.18 -5.81 14.90
CA ILE A 87 0.83 -6.96 14.05
C ILE A 87 2.11 -7.70 13.65
N THR A 88 3.22 -6.98 13.51
CA THR A 88 4.57 -7.52 13.35
C THR A 88 5.06 -8.10 14.69
N ASN A 89 5.51 -9.36 14.70
CA ASN A 89 6.14 -9.93 15.88
C ASN A 89 7.52 -9.27 16.02
N LYS A 90 7.71 -8.41 17.03
CA LYS A 90 9.06 -8.08 17.50
C LYS A 90 9.60 -9.32 18.20
N ASN A 91 10.57 -9.98 17.57
CA ASN A 91 11.50 -10.86 18.28
C ASN A 91 12.32 -10.02 19.26
#